data_AF-A0A8E7DLC4-F1
#
_entry.id   AF-A0A8E7DLC4-F1
#
_cell.length_a   1.000
_cell.length_b   1.000
_cell.length_c   1.000
_cell.angle_alpha   90.00
_cell.angle_beta   90.00
_cell.angle_gamma   90.00
#
_symmetry.space_group_name_H-M   'P 1'
#
loop_
_entity.id
_entity.type
_entity.pdbx_description
1 polymer ?
#
loop_
_entity_poly.entity_id
_entity_poly.type
_entity_poly.pdbx_seq_one_letter_code
_entity_poly.pdbx_strand_id
1 'polypeptide(L)'
;MSSITMLIFMVCIIALLFLVLNFILAPHNPYQEKYSIFECGFHSFLQSRSPFNISFFIYGLVYLLLDLEILLIYPYGMSIYSNEIYGLIVMLIFTLIITIGFIFELGKGALKIDSRQNKSAWSKGSTTSVNSIFSPKAGQS
;
A
#
# COMPACT_ATOMS: atom_id res chain seq x y z
N MET A 1 9.22 28.59 28.82
CA MET A 1 8.86 27.50 27.90
C MET A 1 9.46 27.85 26.54
N SER A 2 10.32 27.00 25.98
CA SER A 2 10.99 27.28 24.71
C SER A 2 9.95 27.40 23.58
N SER A 3 10.13 28.32 22.64
CA SER A 3 9.15 28.59 21.56
C SER A 3 8.74 27.33 20.77
N ILE A 4 9.64 26.35 20.64
CA ILE A 4 9.37 25.04 20.03
C ILE A 4 8.31 24.25 20.81
N THR A 5 8.39 24.23 22.14
CA THR A 5 7.39 23.53 22.97
C THR A 5 6.02 24.16 22.80
N MET A 6 5.94 25.49 22.69
CA MET A 6 4.67 26.20 22.45
C MET A 6 4.04 25.84 21.11
N LEU A 7 4.84 25.70 20.04
CA LEU A 7 4.34 25.33 18.72
C LEU A 7 3.72 23.92 18.69
N ILE A 8 4.39 22.94 19.31
CA ILE A 8 3.89 21.55 19.36
C ILE A 8 2.55 21.50 20.09
N PHE A 9 2.44 22.16 21.25
CA PHE A 9 1.18 22.22 21.99
C PHE A 9 0.09 22.95 21.21
N MET A 10 0.41 24.04 20.52
CA MET A 10 -0.56 24.82 19.74
C MET A 10 -1.18 23.99 18.61
N VAL A 11 -0.38 23.20 17.86
CA VAL A 11 -0.89 22.32 16.80
C VAL A 11 -1.86 21.27 17.35
N CYS A 12 -1.51 20.62 18.46
CA CYS A 12 -2.38 19.63 19.09
C CYS A 12 -3.70 20.25 19.58
N ILE A 13 -3.63 21.44 20.20
CA ILE A 13 -4.82 22.15 20.70
C ILE A 13 -5.74 22.55 19.55
N ILE A 14 -5.19 23.08 18.44
CA ILE A 14 -6.00 23.46 17.28
C ILE A 14 -6.71 22.24 16.67
N ALA A 15 -6.02 21.10 16.55
CA ALA A 15 -6.60 19.88 15.98
C ALA A 15 -7.77 19.36 16.84
N LEU A 16 -7.60 19.36 18.17
CA LEU A 16 -8.66 18.98 19.10
C LEU A 16 -9.82 19.98 19.08
N LEU A 17 -9.53 21.29 19.01
CA LEU A 17 -10.55 22.33 18.92
C LEU A 17 -11.42 22.13 17.68
N PHE A 18 -10.82 21.90 16.50
CA PHE A 18 -11.57 21.62 15.27
C PHE A 18 -12.41 20.35 15.36
N LEU A 19 -11.91 19.30 16.01
CA LEU A 19 -12.67 18.06 16.24
C LEU A 19 -13.91 18.32 17.12
N VAL A 20 -13.74 19.06 18.23
CA VAL A 20 -14.85 19.40 19.15
C VAL A 20 -15.85 20.33 18.49
N LEU A 21 -15.39 21.33 17.74
CA LEU A 21 -16.24 22.20 16.93
C LEU A 21 -17.04 21.40 15.92
N ASN A 22 -16.42 20.47 15.19
CA ASN A 22 -17.14 19.60 14.27
C ASN A 22 -18.21 18.78 14.99
N PHE A 23 -17.90 18.24 16.17
CA PHE A 23 -18.85 17.45 16.96
C PHE A 23 -20.06 18.28 17.46
N ILE A 24 -19.87 19.54 17.88
CA ILE A 24 -20.98 20.42 18.30
C ILE A 24 -21.81 20.91 17.10
N LEU A 25 -21.16 21.28 16.00
CA LEU A 25 -21.82 21.94 14.86
C LEU A 25 -22.41 20.93 13.86
N ALA A 26 -21.91 19.69 13.79
CA ALA A 26 -22.37 18.72 12.81
C ALA A 26 -23.77 18.19 13.17
N PRO A 27 -24.72 18.17 12.21
CA PRO A 27 -26.03 17.56 12.43
C PRO A 27 -25.87 16.04 12.60
N HIS A 28 -26.10 15.56 13.82
CA HIS A 28 -26.03 14.13 14.14
C HIS A 28 -27.38 13.47 13.83
N ASN A 29 -27.47 12.77 12.70
CA ASN A 29 -28.67 12.03 12.30
C ASN A 29 -28.37 10.52 12.11
N PRO A 30 -28.43 9.74 13.21
CA PRO A 30 -28.08 8.32 13.23
C PRO A 30 -29.18 7.46 12.61
N TYR A 31 -28.90 6.76 11.51
CA TYR A 31 -29.80 5.78 10.90
C TYR A 31 -29.11 4.42 10.80
N GLN A 32 -29.84 3.32 10.98
CA GLN A 32 -29.25 1.97 11.02
C GLN A 32 -28.50 1.62 9.73
N GLU A 33 -29.03 1.99 8.57
CA GLU A 33 -28.36 1.80 7.28
C GLU A 33 -27.14 2.71 7.04
N LYS A 34 -26.96 3.80 7.82
CA LYS A 34 -25.71 4.59 7.78
C LYS A 34 -24.57 3.96 8.58
N TYR A 35 -24.90 3.11 9.56
CA TYR A 35 -23.90 2.40 10.38
C TYR A 35 -23.50 1.05 9.79
N SER A 36 -24.29 0.50 8.89
CA SER A 36 -23.90 -0.66 8.10
C SER A 36 -22.92 -0.26 6.99
N ILE A 37 -21.92 -1.10 6.77
CA ILE A 37 -21.02 -0.98 5.61
C ILE A 37 -21.88 -1.02 4.34
N PHE A 38 -21.61 -0.13 3.39
CA PHE A 38 -22.30 -0.12 2.11
C PHE A 38 -21.99 -1.40 1.32
N GLU A 39 -22.84 -2.41 1.46
CA GLU A 39 -22.79 -3.65 0.69
C GLU A 39 -23.78 -3.51 -0.47
N CYS A 40 -23.28 -3.18 -1.68
CA CYS A 40 -24.04 -3.41 -2.91
C CYS A 40 -24.09 -4.92 -3.19
N GLY A 41 -24.85 -5.68 -2.39
CA GLY A 41 -24.96 -7.14 -2.50
C GLY A 41 -25.43 -7.82 -1.22
N PHE A 42 -25.81 -9.09 -1.34
CA PHE A 42 -26.21 -9.94 -0.22
C PHE A 42 -25.13 -9.99 0.87
N HIS A 43 -25.56 -10.00 2.14
CA HIS A 43 -24.72 -10.24 3.31
C HIS A 43 -23.92 -11.54 3.12
N SER A 44 -22.65 -11.39 2.76
CA SER A 44 -21.76 -12.53 2.64
C SER A 44 -21.35 -12.95 4.04
N PHE A 45 -21.96 -14.03 4.56
CA PHE A 45 -21.41 -14.81 5.68
C PHE A 45 -20.13 -15.53 5.24
N LEU A 46 -19.14 -14.80 4.73
CA LEU A 46 -17.90 -15.40 4.23
C LEU A 46 -16.68 -14.64 4.76
N GLN A 47 -15.81 -15.44 5.36
CA GLN A 47 -14.40 -15.22 5.67
C GLN A 47 -13.84 -13.83 5.30
N SER A 48 -13.66 -12.99 6.33
CA SER A 48 -13.02 -11.66 6.27
C SER A 48 -11.58 -11.66 5.70
N ARG A 49 -10.97 -12.83 5.47
CA ARG A 49 -9.62 -12.94 4.91
C ARG A 49 -9.66 -13.01 3.39
N SER A 50 -9.48 -11.85 2.77
CA SER A 50 -9.11 -11.75 1.36
C SER A 50 -7.67 -12.24 1.17
N PRO A 51 -7.36 -13.07 0.15
CA PRO A 51 -5.98 -13.42 -0.18
C PRO A 51 -5.24 -12.18 -0.68
N PHE A 52 -4.22 -11.75 0.07
CA PHE A 52 -3.36 -10.63 -0.31
C PHE A 52 -2.17 -11.12 -1.14
N ASN A 53 -1.78 -10.33 -2.14
CA ASN A 53 -0.58 -10.61 -2.94
C ASN A 53 0.69 -10.34 -2.12
N ILE A 54 1.66 -11.26 -2.18
CA ILE A 54 2.95 -11.14 -1.48
C ILE A 54 3.77 -9.92 -1.94
N SER A 55 3.52 -9.40 -3.16
CA SER A 55 4.24 -8.25 -3.72
C SER A 55 4.19 -7.00 -2.82
N PHE A 56 3.09 -6.78 -2.09
CA PHE A 56 2.98 -5.66 -1.15
C PHE A 56 3.93 -5.80 0.04
N PHE A 57 4.19 -7.03 0.48
CA PHE A 57 5.16 -7.30 1.56
C PHE A 57 6.60 -7.07 1.10
N ILE A 58 6.93 -7.46 -0.15
CA ILE A 58 8.28 -7.25 -0.71
C ILE A 58 8.58 -5.74 -0.84
N TYR A 59 7.59 -4.92 -1.23
CA TYR A 59 7.75 -3.46 -1.22
C TYR A 59 8.07 -2.92 0.19
N GLY A 60 7.38 -3.43 1.22
CA GLY A 60 7.64 -3.04 2.61
C GLY A 60 9.05 -3.42 3.09
N LEU A 61 9.53 -4.62 2.74
CA LEU A 61 10.90 -5.03 3.07
C LEU A 61 11.96 -4.18 2.36
N VAL A 62 11.75 -3.87 1.09
CA VAL A 62 12.67 -3.02 0.33
C VAL A 62 12.68 -1.58 0.85
N TYR A 63 11.51 -1.05 1.23
CA TYR A 63 11.41 0.26 1.88
C TYR A 63 12.16 0.29 3.22
N LEU A 64 12.01 -0.75 4.05
CA LEU A 64 12.71 -0.87 5.33
C LEU A 64 14.23 -0.87 5.15
N LEU A 65 14.75 -1.57 4.13
CA LEU A 65 16.19 -1.61 3.86
C LEU A 65 16.73 -0.26 3.37
N LEU A 66 15.97 0.46 2.54
CA LEU A 66 16.37 1.80 2.06
C LEU A 66 16.27 2.86 3.16
N ASP A 67 15.30 2.76 4.06
CA ASP A 67 15.18 3.65 5.23
C ASP A 67 16.38 3.49 6.18
N LEU A 68 16.82 2.24 6.39
CA LEU A 68 18.02 1.93 7.18
C LEU A 68 19.29 2.51 6.54
N GLU A 69 19.38 2.56 5.21
CA GLU A 69 20.52 3.18 4.52
C GLU A 69 20.66 4.67 4.85
N ILE A 70 19.55 5.41 4.78
CA ILE A 70 19.53 6.85 5.08
C ILE A 70 19.87 7.10 6.56
N LEU A 71 19.39 6.22 7.45
CA LEU A 71 19.73 6.27 8.87
C LEU A 71 21.23 6.14 9.10
N LEU A 72 21.95 5.29 8.36
CA LEU A 72 23.42 5.19 8.47
C LEU A 72 24.14 6.38 7.82
N ILE A 73 23.58 6.97 6.78
CA ILE A 73 24.14 8.17 6.14
C ILE A 73 24.06 9.40 7.04
N TYR A 74 23.01 9.52 7.85
CA TYR A 74 22.79 10.66 8.72
C TYR A 74 23.93 10.96 9.73
N PRO A 75 24.40 10.01 10.57
CA PRO A 75 25.49 10.27 11.52
C PRO A 75 26.81 10.56 10.82
N TYR A 76 27.07 9.94 9.66
CA TYR A 76 28.24 10.31 8.85
C TYR A 76 28.15 11.76 8.39
N GLY A 77 26.98 12.20 7.91
CA GLY A 77 26.72 13.59 7.54
C GLY A 77 26.94 14.59 8.68
N MET A 78 26.63 14.19 9.92
CA MET A 78 26.87 15.02 11.10
C MET A 78 28.33 15.04 11.57
N SER A 79 29.14 14.06 11.16
CA SER A 79 30.53 13.88 11.62
C SER A 79 31.55 13.87 10.48
N ILE A 80 31.24 14.56 9.37
CA ILE A 80 32.11 14.67 8.18
C ILE A 80 33.50 15.19 8.57
N TYR A 81 33.57 16.16 9.49
CA TYR A 81 34.82 16.79 9.92
C TYR A 81 35.75 15.85 10.69
N SER A 82 35.23 14.85 11.40
CA SER A 82 36.05 13.94 12.23
C SER A 82 36.46 12.66 11.52
N ASN A 83 35.69 12.22 10.51
CA ASN A 83 35.91 10.93 9.85
C ASN A 83 36.70 11.02 8.54
N GLU A 84 37.01 12.25 8.09
CA GLU A 84 37.81 12.55 6.90
C GLU A 84 37.49 11.62 5.70
N ILE A 85 38.50 11.15 4.97
CA ILE A 85 38.36 10.31 3.77
C ILE A 85 38.01 8.85 4.14
N TYR A 86 38.41 8.39 5.32
CA TYR A 86 38.15 7.02 5.76
C TYR A 86 36.65 6.75 5.91
N GLY A 87 35.92 7.66 6.58
CA GLY A 87 34.47 7.55 6.70
C GLY A 87 33.77 7.59 5.35
N LEU A 88 34.27 8.41 4.42
CA LEU A 88 33.72 8.50 3.07
C LEU A 88 33.80 7.17 2.32
N ILE A 89 34.93 6.48 2.39
CA ILE A 89 35.13 5.19 1.73
C ILE A 89 34.20 4.12 2.31
N VAL A 90 34.10 4.03 3.64
CA VAL A 90 33.23 3.06 4.32
C VAL A 90 31.76 3.30 3.95
N MET A 91 31.32 4.56 3.97
CA MET A 91 29.95 4.93 3.61
C MET A 91 29.64 4.67 2.13
N LEU A 92 30.59 4.95 1.24
CA LEU A 92 30.42 4.70 -0.19
C LEU A 92 30.31 3.20 -0.51
N ILE A 93 31.12 2.36 0.14
CA ILE A 93 31.03 0.90 0.01
C ILE A 93 29.69 0.38 0.55
N PHE A 94 29.25 0.89 1.69
CA PHE A 94 27.98 0.51 2.31
C PHE A 94 26.77 0.89 1.43
N THR A 95 26.72 2.13 0.93
CA THR A 95 25.65 2.56 0.01
C THR A 95 25.66 1.77 -1.29
N LEU A 96 26.84 1.47 -1.86
CA LEU A 96 26.94 0.65 -3.07
C LEU A 96 26.38 -0.76 -2.87
N ILE A 97 26.69 -1.42 -1.75
CA ILE A 97 26.24 -2.80 -1.54
C ILE A 97 24.71 -2.89 -1.41
N ILE A 98 24.10 -1.92 -0.71
CA ILE A 98 22.63 -1.85 -0.56
C ILE A 98 21.98 -1.49 -1.90
N THR A 99 22.53 -0.52 -2.63
CA THR A 99 22.01 -0.11 -3.94
C THR A 99 22.03 -1.27 -4.94
N ILE A 100 23.09 -2.09 -4.95
CA ILE A 100 23.17 -3.28 -5.80
C ILE A 100 22.11 -4.31 -5.41
N GLY A 101 21.89 -4.55 -4.10
CA GLY A 101 20.83 -5.42 -3.61
C GLY A 101 19.44 -4.95 -4.03
N PHE A 102 19.20 -3.63 -4.01
CA PHE A 102 17.96 -3.02 -4.48
C PHE A 102 17.74 -3.22 -6.00
N ILE A 103 18.78 -2.98 -6.80
CA ILE A 103 18.73 -3.18 -8.26
C ILE A 103 18.45 -4.66 -8.61
N PHE A 104 19.03 -5.60 -7.86
CA PHE A 104 18.80 -7.03 -8.07
C PHE A 104 17.34 -7.42 -7.83
N GLU A 105 16.73 -6.94 -6.75
CA GLU A 105 15.35 -7.27 -6.41
C GLU A 105 14.33 -6.58 -7.35
N LEU A 106 14.68 -5.40 -7.88
CA LEU A 106 13.95 -4.76 -8.99
C LEU A 106 13.97 -5.63 -10.26
N GLY A 107 15.13 -6.19 -10.62
CA GLY A 107 15.29 -7.05 -11.80
C GLY A 107 14.49 -8.35 -11.74
N LYS A 108 14.21 -8.87 -10.55
CA LYS A 108 13.36 -10.06 -10.35
C LYS A 108 11.87 -9.79 -10.55
N GLY A 109 11.47 -8.55 -10.82
CA GLY A 109 10.08 -8.21 -11.13
C GLY A 109 9.14 -8.32 -9.93
N ALA A 110 9.67 -8.28 -8.70
CA ALA A 110 8.87 -8.31 -7.47
C ALA A 110 7.83 -7.18 -7.38
N LEU A 111 8.05 -6.10 -8.13
CA LEU A 111 7.20 -4.91 -8.24
C LEU A 111 6.19 -4.96 -9.40
N LYS A 112 6.13 -6.04 -10.18
CA LYS A 112 5.21 -6.13 -11.32
C LYS A 112 3.79 -6.44 -10.83
N ILE A 113 2.90 -5.47 -10.99
CA ILE A 113 1.47 -5.66 -10.75
C ILE A 113 0.86 -6.27 -12.01
N ASP A 114 0.76 -7.60 -12.04
CA ASP A 114 0.08 -8.31 -13.14
C ASP A 114 -1.44 -8.24 -12.94
N SER A 115 -2.16 -7.64 -13.90
CA SER A 115 -3.61 -7.71 -13.97
C SER A 115 -4.03 -9.09 -14.48
N ARG A 116 -4.68 -9.88 -13.61
CA ARG A 116 -5.23 -11.22 -13.91
C ARG A 116 -6.40 -11.23 -14.92
N GLN A 117 -6.59 -10.16 -15.71
CA GLN A 117 -7.67 -10.08 -16.71
C GLN A 117 -7.28 -10.63 -18.10
N ASN A 118 -5.99 -10.94 -18.34
CA ASN A 118 -5.53 -11.38 -19.68
C ASN A 118 -5.63 -12.91 -19.92
N LYS A 119 -5.78 -13.76 -18.89
CA LYS A 119 -5.88 -15.23 -19.12
C LYS A 119 -7.27 -15.73 -19.48
N SER A 120 -8.33 -15.02 -19.12
CA SER A 120 -9.71 -15.49 -19.35
C SER A 120 -10.21 -15.23 -20.78
N ALA A 121 -9.65 -14.25 -21.50
CA ALA A 121 -10.01 -13.94 -22.89
C ALA A 121 -9.56 -15.04 -23.87
N TRP A 122 -8.50 -15.79 -23.56
CA TRP A 122 -7.95 -16.81 -24.46
C TRP A 122 -8.58 -18.20 -24.31
N SER A 123 -9.21 -18.51 -23.18
CA SER A 123 -9.89 -19.80 -22.99
C SER A 123 -11.32 -19.83 -23.55
N LYS A 124 -11.94 -18.66 -23.78
CA LYS A 124 -13.35 -18.58 -24.22
C LYS A 124 -13.53 -18.61 -25.75
N GLY A 125 -12.43 -18.54 -26.50
CA GLY A 125 -12.43 -18.58 -27.98
C GLY A 125 -12.39 -19.98 -28.59
N SER A 126 -12.20 -21.05 -27.81
CA SER A 126 -11.96 -22.40 -28.35
C SER A 126 -13.10 -23.40 -28.15
N THR A 127 -14.21 -23.04 -27.48
CA THR A 127 -15.32 -23.99 -27.19
C THR A 127 -16.66 -23.62 -27.81
N THR A 128 -16.75 -22.51 -28.55
CA THR A 128 -18.01 -21.98 -29.11
C THR A 128 -18.17 -22.27 -30.61
N SER A 129 -17.77 -23.46 -31.08
CA SER A 129 -18.06 -23.90 -32.46
C SER A 129 -18.73 -25.27 -32.56
N VAL A 130 -19.03 -25.96 -31.44
CA VAL A 130 -19.56 -27.34 -31.50
C VAL A 130 -21.03 -27.47 -31.05
N ASN A 131 -21.59 -26.53 -30.29
CA ASN A 131 -22.92 -26.69 -29.69
C ASN A 131 -24.08 -25.92 -30.36
N SER A 132 -23.91 -25.39 -31.57
CA SER A 132 -25.00 -24.74 -32.31
C SER A 132 -25.83 -25.68 -33.19
N ILE A 133 -25.54 -26.99 -33.20
CA ILE A 133 -26.24 -27.98 -34.05
C ILE A 133 -27.29 -28.82 -33.29
N PHE A 134 -27.29 -28.83 -31.96
CA PHE A 134 -28.20 -29.70 -31.20
C PHE A 134 -28.87 -28.99 -30.03
N SER A 135 -29.97 -28.27 -30.30
CA SER A 135 -31.06 -28.18 -29.33
C SER A 135 -32.39 -27.81 -30.02
N PRO A 136 -33.42 -28.67 -29.95
CA PRO A 136 -34.71 -28.47 -30.59
C PRO A 136 -35.56 -27.41 -29.88
N LYS A 137 -36.36 -26.72 -30.69
CA LYS A 137 -37.34 -25.70 -30.33
C LYS A 137 -38.59 -26.36 -29.75
N ALA A 138 -38.86 -26.16 -28.46
CA ALA A 138 -40.14 -26.38 -27.76
C ALA A 138 -39.99 -25.71 -26.38
N GLY A 139 -40.91 -24.98 -25.76
CA GLY A 139 -42.33 -24.77 -25.98
C GLY A 139 -42.95 -24.47 -24.61
N GLN A 140 -43.76 -23.42 -24.55
CA GLN A 140 -44.92 -23.22 -23.67
C GLN A 140 -44.78 -22.76 -22.20
N SER A 141 -45.65 -21.76 -21.94
CA SER A 141 -46.31 -21.25 -20.72
C SER A 141 -45.45 -20.65 -19.61
#